data_AF-A0A1T4L672-F1
#
_entry.id   AF-A0A1T4L672-F1
#
_cell.length_a   1.000
_cell.length_b   1.000
_cell.length_c   1.000
_cell.angle_alpha   90.00
_cell.angle_beta   90.00
_cell.angle_gamma   90.00
#
_symmetry.space_group_name_H-M   'P 1'
#
loop_
_entity.id
_entity.type
_entity.pdbx_description
1 polymer ?
#
loop_
_entity_poly.entity_id
_entity_poly.type
_entity_poly.pdbx_seq_one_letter_code
_entity_poly.pdbx_strand_id
1 'polypeptide(L)'
;MPGAVREKLKPAQSYGLTVEERAALENVVRQAYTVPEAAQILTVTAGRTATGSIVACGTANARRSDGTMSEARLFRAEGVPTAWGVPDFQLKQMAAANASSIEVYAACRDLGLV
;
A
#
# COMPACT_ATOMS: atom_id res chain seq x y z
N MET A 1 -16.31 3.25 -21.06
CA MET A 1 -15.45 2.05 -21.20
C MET A 1 -14.45 2.00 -20.04
N PRO A 2 -14.68 1.21 -18.97
CA PRO A 2 -13.68 1.03 -17.92
C PRO A 2 -13.45 -0.47 -17.65
N GLY A 3 -12.56 -1.11 -18.43
CA GLY A 3 -12.23 -2.54 -18.27
C GLY A 3 -10.73 -2.84 -18.20
N ALA A 4 -9.93 -2.13 -19.01
CA ALA A 4 -8.54 -2.54 -19.25
C ALA A 4 -7.52 -2.17 -18.14
N VAL A 5 -7.85 -1.25 -17.23
CA VAL A 5 -6.90 -0.81 -16.17
C VAL A 5 -6.89 -1.78 -14.99
N ARG A 6 -8.04 -2.42 -14.67
CA ARG A 6 -8.14 -3.34 -13.53
C ARG A 6 -7.44 -4.67 -13.76
N GLU A 7 -7.44 -5.20 -14.99
CA GLU A 7 -6.77 -6.48 -15.30
C GLU A 7 -5.23 -6.42 -15.15
N LYS A 8 -4.61 -5.27 -15.43
CA LYS A 8 -3.15 -5.13 -15.35
C LYS A 8 -2.60 -5.14 -13.92
N LEU A 9 -3.45 -4.85 -12.93
CA LEU A 9 -3.04 -4.73 -11.54
C LEU A 9 -3.35 -5.97 -10.70
N LYS A 10 -4.01 -6.98 -11.27
CA LYS A 10 -4.29 -8.23 -10.55
C LYS A 10 -2.97 -8.95 -10.27
N PRO A 11 -2.64 -9.23 -8.99
CA PRO A 11 -1.48 -10.06 -8.66
C PRO A 11 -1.62 -11.43 -9.31
N ALA A 12 -0.56 -11.85 -10.01
CA ALA A 12 -0.45 -13.21 -10.53
C ALA A 12 0.12 -14.14 -9.46
N GLN A 13 0.89 -13.60 -8.50
CA GLN A 13 1.53 -14.33 -7.42
C GLN A 13 1.64 -13.49 -6.15
N SER A 14 1.58 -14.15 -4.99
CA SER A 14 1.99 -13.54 -3.73
C SER A 14 3.47 -13.16 -3.80
N TYR A 15 3.83 -12.04 -3.20
CA TYR A 15 5.19 -11.50 -3.29
C TYR A 15 5.63 -10.95 -1.94
N GLY A 16 6.73 -11.50 -1.40
CA GLY A 16 7.40 -10.95 -0.23
C GLY A 16 8.29 -9.79 -0.64
N LEU A 17 7.97 -8.59 -0.15
CA LEU A 17 8.79 -7.40 -0.40
C LEU A 17 10.21 -7.59 0.15
N THR A 18 11.23 -7.17 -0.61
CA THR A 18 12.59 -7.04 -0.08
C THR A 18 12.68 -5.93 0.96
N VAL A 19 13.83 -5.83 1.63
CA VAL A 19 14.09 -4.75 2.60
C VAL A 19 14.05 -3.39 1.91
N GLU A 20 14.64 -3.22 0.73
CA GLU A 20 14.60 -1.95 0.01
C GLU A 20 13.19 -1.60 -0.49
N GLU A 21 12.46 -2.59 -1.02
CA GLU A 21 11.08 -2.39 -1.50
C GLU A 21 10.16 -2.01 -0.35
N ARG A 22 10.31 -2.66 0.80
CA ARG A 22 9.56 -2.31 2.01
C ARG A 22 9.90 -0.90 2.48
N ALA A 23 11.17 -0.51 2.49
CA ALA A 23 11.57 0.86 2.86
C ALA A 23 10.99 1.91 1.90
N ALA A 24 10.98 1.62 0.59
CA ALA A 24 10.37 2.49 -0.42
C ALA A 24 8.85 2.63 -0.20
N LEU A 25 8.16 1.52 0.05
CA LEU A 25 6.73 1.52 0.38
C LEU A 25 6.46 2.32 1.67
N GLU A 26 7.24 2.08 2.72
CA GLU A 26 7.13 2.79 4.00
C GLU A 26 7.28 4.30 3.81
N ASN A 27 8.27 4.75 3.04
CA ASN A 27 8.48 6.17 2.76
C ASN A 27 7.24 6.83 2.13
N VAL A 28 6.61 6.15 1.17
CA VAL A 28 5.44 6.66 0.47
C VAL A 28 4.20 6.66 1.37
N VAL A 29 4.03 5.65 2.22
CA VAL A 29 2.93 5.61 3.20
C VAL A 29 3.12 6.67 4.29
N ARG A 30 4.35 6.89 4.76
CA ARG A 30 4.67 7.90 5.78
C ARG A 30 4.34 9.32 5.32
N GLN A 31 4.58 9.63 4.04
CA GLN A 31 4.25 10.94 3.46
C GLN A 31 2.76 11.29 3.48
N ALA A 32 1.87 10.31 3.68
CA ALA A 32 0.43 10.55 3.81
C ALA A 32 -0.01 10.98 5.23
N TYR A 33 0.93 11.03 6.19
CA TYR A 33 0.70 11.52 7.54
C TYR A 33 1.27 12.92 7.73
N THR A 34 0.65 13.69 8.63
CA THR A 34 1.12 15.02 9.01
C THR A 34 2.51 15.00 9.66
N VAL A 35 2.85 13.91 10.36
CA VAL A 35 4.16 13.67 10.97
C VAL A 35 4.71 12.35 10.41
N PRO A 36 5.44 12.38 9.28
CA PRO A 36 5.87 11.18 8.56
C PRO A 36 6.75 10.25 9.40
N GLU A 37 7.59 10.79 10.29
CA GLU A 37 8.52 10.02 11.11
C GLU A 37 7.80 9.21 12.19
N ALA A 38 6.61 9.66 12.57
CA ALA A 38 5.78 9.00 13.57
C ALA A 38 4.91 7.88 12.98
N ALA A 39 4.86 7.76 11.65
CA ALA A 39 4.05 6.76 10.96
C ALA A 39 4.76 5.42 10.84
N GLN A 40 4.00 4.34 11.01
CA GLN A 40 4.46 2.96 10.93
C GLN A 40 3.44 2.08 10.20
N ILE A 41 3.96 1.14 9.39
CA ILE A 41 3.16 0.07 8.78
C ILE A 41 3.05 -1.07 9.80
N LEU A 42 1.82 -1.49 10.10
CA LEU A 42 1.52 -2.58 11.03
C LEU A 42 1.47 -3.92 10.31
N THR A 43 0.72 -3.97 9.21
CA THR A 43 0.59 -5.16 8.36
C THR A 43 0.73 -4.76 6.91
N VAL A 44 1.33 -5.64 6.11
CA VAL A 44 1.44 -5.48 4.67
C VAL A 44 1.38 -6.83 3.99
N THR A 45 0.61 -6.90 2.91
CA THR A 45 0.57 -8.02 1.99
C THR A 45 0.77 -7.46 0.60
N ALA A 46 1.68 -8.07 -0.16
CA ALA A 46 2.00 -7.62 -1.50
C ALA A 46 1.86 -8.77 -2.49
N GLY A 47 1.57 -8.39 -3.73
CA GLY A 47 1.47 -9.31 -4.85
C GLY A 47 2.13 -8.71 -6.07
N ARG A 48 2.67 -9.58 -6.93
CA ARG A 48 3.32 -9.17 -8.18
C ARG A 48 2.42 -9.53 -9.35
N THR A 49 2.18 -8.53 -10.20
CA THR A 49 1.42 -8.66 -11.45
C THR A 49 2.25 -9.37 -12.52
N ALA A 50 1.60 -9.83 -13.59
CA ALA A 50 2.27 -10.47 -14.73
C ALA A 50 3.25 -9.52 -15.47
N THR A 51 3.04 -8.20 -15.39
CA THR A 51 3.93 -7.17 -15.97
C THR A 51 5.08 -6.79 -15.04
N GLY A 52 5.20 -7.45 -13.89
CA GLY A 52 6.27 -7.23 -12.93
C GLY A 52 6.02 -6.12 -11.91
N SER A 53 4.93 -5.35 -12.04
CA SER A 53 4.49 -4.35 -11.06
C SER A 53 4.06 -5.01 -9.76
N ILE A 54 4.24 -4.30 -8.65
CA ILE A 54 3.89 -4.75 -7.32
C ILE A 54 2.65 -3.99 -6.86
N VAL A 55 1.71 -4.67 -6.22
CA VAL A 55 0.59 -4.05 -5.51
C VAL A 55 0.69 -4.44 -4.05
N ALA A 56 0.63 -3.46 -3.15
CA ALA A 56 0.73 -3.65 -1.72
C ALA A 56 -0.51 -3.09 -1.03
N CYS A 57 -1.08 -3.91 -0.13
CA CYS A 57 -2.19 -3.56 0.72
C CYS A 57 -1.80 -3.76 2.17
N GLY A 58 -2.30 -2.93 3.06
CA GLY A 58 -1.92 -3.04 4.46
C GLY A 58 -2.61 -2.04 5.37
N THR A 59 -2.15 -2.04 6.62
CA THR A 59 -2.57 -1.06 7.63
C THR A 59 -1.37 -0.28 8.13
N ALA A 60 -1.57 1.00 8.38
CA ALA A 60 -0.59 1.88 8.99
C ALA A 60 -1.26 2.74 10.06
N ASN A 61 -0.50 3.21 11.04
CA ASN A 61 -0.93 4.26 11.95
C ASN A 61 0.25 5.20 12.23
N ALA A 62 0.04 6.22 13.07
CA ALA A 62 1.09 7.16 13.45
C ALA A 62 0.97 7.56 14.92
N ARG A 63 2.11 7.76 15.59
CA ARG A 63 2.12 8.29 16.95
C ARG A 63 1.82 9.80 16.93
N ARG A 64 0.89 10.25 17.78
CA ARG A 64 0.55 11.65 17.97
C ARG A 64 1.50 12.33 18.97
N SER A 65 1.48 13.65 18.99
CA SER A 65 2.29 14.48 19.91
C SER A 65 1.95 14.26 21.39
N ASP A 66 0.72 13.84 21.70
CA ASP A 66 0.28 13.44 23.04
C ASP A 66 0.74 12.02 23.45
N GLY A 67 1.52 11.36 22.58
CA GLY A 67 2.04 10.01 22.80
C GLY A 67 1.06 8.90 22.43
N THR A 68 -0.20 9.20 22.09
CA THR A 68 -1.22 8.21 21.68
C THR A 68 -1.02 7.75 20.24
N MET A 69 -1.58 6.59 19.87
CA MET A 69 -1.59 6.12 18.48
C MET A 69 -2.81 6.65 17.73
N SER A 70 -2.58 7.08 16.48
CA SER A 70 -3.66 7.36 15.56
C SER A 70 -4.42 6.11 15.16
N GLU A 71 -5.63 6.32 14.66
CA GLU A 71 -6.44 5.22 14.12
C GLU A 71 -5.68 4.53 12.98
N ALA A 72 -5.79 3.20 12.93
CA ALA A 72 -5.25 2.44 11.83
C ALA A 72 -5.96 2.82 10.53
N ARG A 73 -5.17 3.10 9.51
CA ARG A 73 -5.61 3.43 8.16
C ARG A 73 -5.26 2.28 7.24
N LEU A 74 -6.24 1.86 6.45
CA LEU A 74 -5.99 0.96 5.33
C LEU A 74 -5.32 1.74 4.21
N PHE A 75 -4.38 1.11 3.52
CA PHE A 75 -3.75 1.69 2.34
C PHE A 75 -3.65 0.69 1.20
N ARG A 76 -3.61 1.25 -0.02
CA ARG A 76 -3.20 0.55 -1.24
C ARG A 76 -2.12 1.36 -1.94
N ALA A 77 -1.01 0.71 -2.24
CA ALA A 77 0.09 1.28 -2.99
C ALA A 77 0.45 0.39 -4.19
N GLU A 78 0.98 1.00 -5.23
CA GLU A 78 1.39 0.33 -6.45
C GLU A 78 2.86 0.70 -6.74
N GLY A 79 3.72 -0.30 -6.91
CA GLY A 79 5.13 -0.17 -7.25
C GLY A 79 5.37 -0.50 -8.71
N VAL A 80 5.88 0.46 -9.48
CA VAL A 80 6.27 0.24 -10.87
C VAL A 80 7.77 -0.08 -10.91
N PRO A 81 8.21 -1.16 -11.59
CA PRO A 81 9.63 -1.49 -11.67
C PRO A 81 10.41 -0.35 -12.31
N THR A 82 11.56 -0.01 -11.74
CA THR A 82 12.49 0.97 -12.32
C THR A 82 13.70 0.27 -12.90
N ALA A 83 14.47 0.97 -13.75
CA ALA A 83 15.72 0.46 -14.31
C ALA A 83 16.78 0.14 -13.23
N TRP A 84 16.62 0.68 -12.02
CA TRP A 84 17.56 0.57 -10.91
C TRP A 84 17.18 -0.53 -9.89
N GLY A 85 16.14 -1.32 -10.18
CA GLY A 85 15.74 -2.48 -9.38
C GLY A 85 14.78 -2.17 -8.23
N VAL A 86 14.84 -0.97 -7.63
CA VAL A 86 13.88 -0.54 -6.61
C VAL A 86 12.61 0.00 -7.28
N PRO A 87 11.41 -0.56 -7.02
CA PRO A 87 10.16 -0.06 -7.58
C PRO A 87 9.84 1.35 -7.08
N ASP A 88 9.33 2.19 -7.98
CA ASP A 88 8.75 3.48 -7.62
C ASP A 88 7.32 3.26 -7.11
N PHE A 89 7.15 3.33 -5.78
CA PHE A 89 5.86 3.14 -5.13
C PHE A 89 5.05 4.43 -5.14
N GLN A 90 3.75 4.29 -5.43
CA GLN A 90 2.79 5.37 -5.32
C GLN A 90 1.62 4.95 -4.44
N LEU A 91 1.31 5.76 -3.44
CA LEU A 91 0.09 5.59 -2.64
C LEU A 91 -1.11 5.93 -3.52
N LYS A 92 -1.99 4.95 -3.72
CA LYS A 92 -3.20 5.14 -4.54
C LYS A 92 -4.42 5.44 -3.71
N GLN A 93 -4.52 4.81 -2.56
CA GLN A 93 -5.63 5.03 -1.64
C GLN A 93 -5.15 4.90 -0.20
N MET A 94 -5.72 5.72 0.67
CA MET A 94 -5.56 5.59 2.11
C MET A 94 -6.84 6.07 2.80
N ALA A 95 -7.35 5.28 3.73
CA ALA A 95 -8.59 5.61 4.42
C ALA A 95 -8.51 5.23 5.91
N ALA A 96 -9.00 6.13 6.75
CA ALA A 96 -9.34 5.83 8.14
C ALA A 96 -10.67 5.06 8.23
N ALA A 97 -11.06 4.62 9.42
CA ALA A 97 -12.26 3.82 9.63
C ALA A 97 -13.54 4.58 9.22
N ASN A 98 -14.10 4.25 8.05
CA ASN A 98 -15.40 4.72 7.51
C ASN A 98 -15.71 4.07 6.14
N ALA A 99 -16.72 4.55 5.39
CA ALA A 99 -17.08 4.01 4.08
C ALA A 99 -15.89 3.95 3.07
N SER A 100 -14.95 4.88 3.12
CA SER A 100 -13.75 4.86 2.27
C SER A 100 -12.80 3.70 2.62
N SER A 101 -12.81 3.21 3.87
CA SER A 101 -12.04 2.02 4.25
C SER A 101 -12.61 0.74 3.63
N ILE A 102 -13.93 0.68 3.41
CA ILE A 102 -14.59 -0.43 2.71
C ILE A 102 -14.13 -0.48 1.26
N GLU A 103 -13.97 0.68 0.59
CA GLU A 103 -13.48 0.73 -0.79
C GLU A 103 -12.04 0.25 -0.91
N VAL A 104 -11.16 0.65 0.02
CA VAL A 104 -9.77 0.16 0.05
C VAL A 104 -9.72 -1.33 0.34
N TYR A 105 -10.50 -1.80 1.31
CA TYR A 105 -10.60 -3.23 1.63
C TYR A 105 -11.14 -4.04 0.45
N ALA A 106 -12.22 -3.60 -0.19
CA ALA A 106 -12.79 -4.27 -1.37
C ALA A 106 -11.78 -4.32 -2.52
N ALA A 107 -11.05 -3.22 -2.77
CA ALA A 107 -9.99 -3.21 -3.77
C ALA A 107 -8.88 -4.22 -3.42
N CYS A 108 -8.43 -4.28 -2.18
CA CYS A 108 -7.42 -5.25 -1.75
C CYS A 108 -7.91 -6.70 -1.83
N ARG A 109 -9.18 -6.94 -1.51
CA ARG A 109 -9.82 -8.27 -1.57
C ARG A 109 -9.97 -8.74 -3.01
N ASP A 110 -10.40 -7.87 -3.91
CA ASP A 110 -10.53 -8.19 -5.34
C ASP A 110 -9.17 -8.53 -5.98
N LEU A 111 -8.07 -8.07 -5.36
CA LEU A 111 -6.69 -8.41 -5.71
C LEU A 111 -6.16 -9.66 -4.98
N GLY A 112 -6.91 -10.25 -4.05
CA GLY A 112 -6.51 -11.41 -3.26
C GLY A 112 -5.42 -11.11 -2.23
N LEU A 113 -5.34 -9.87 -1.74
CA LEU A 113 -4.31 -9.40 -0.81
C LEU A 113 -4.79 -9.21 0.64
N VAL A 114 -6.06 -9.53 0.93
CA VAL A 114 -6.69 -9.56 2.26
C VAL A 114 -7.73 -10.67 2.36
#